data_AF-A0A522XUV3-F1
#
_entry.id   AF-A0A522XUV3-F1
#
_cell.length_a   1.000
_cell.length_b   1.000
_cell.length_c   1.000
_cell.angle_alpha   90.00
_cell.angle_beta   90.00
_cell.angle_gamma   90.00
#
_symmetry.space_group_name_H-M   'P 1'
#
loop_
_entity.id
_entity.type
_entity.pdbx_description
1 polymer ?
#
loop_
_entity_poly.entity_id
_entity_poly.type
_entity_poly.pdbx_seq_one_letter_code
_entity_poly.pdbx_strand_id
1 'polypeptide(L)'
;MITSMDRNHFIREIQQISLIQKKLHEILSETPQAKQIPFIIDHLDSTRGFATSIVDNISLRKIKITDDLLSALNHELRTPLVPIRAYADMLSRGDFGALNQEQQKRIELLVSNAKQLQQKIESLLGRDTLDVFASSLTDHRVRELEQEKIVLEKINRMLDDKIKEDRSEIKELKKDLADSEFQKIESEQANRILDKTVRMEEKKSNRLAKKNLVVIAVSALVVGVGLSAYSVYVTDLAGKQYQISNLGNINPGGYVIQNLRGDTIDTWLSWRLVQGSTLHVGIINGERFPEKIPLIKEVVESEKSIEVDDSLLHKGPKGSTSTYYVGWQGALEHASENPTDLYIPSKLQVLESSRGEGDITVILSNERNGDGYSGFTRSIADDSQNQILKSTITIYDTGALNGDQFKTILRHEFGHALGLAHSTAPEDLMAPVVMTSYPYISDCDLSTIVKLYDGGKNSQVTCEK
;
A
#
# COMPACT_ATOMS: atom_id res chain seq x y z
N MET A 1 9.00 58.64 8.78
CA MET A 1 10.36 58.35 8.27
C MET A 1 10.65 56.89 8.57
N ILE A 2 10.27 55.98 7.67
CA ILE A 2 10.55 54.55 7.80
C ILE A 2 11.56 54.20 6.71
N THR A 3 12.82 54.31 7.09
CA THR A 3 14.01 53.87 6.35
C THR A 3 15.01 53.56 7.46
N SER A 4 15.58 52.37 7.64
CA SER A 4 15.87 51.34 6.66
C SER A 4 16.12 50.02 7.40
N MET A 5 15.30 49.00 7.16
CA MET A 5 15.91 47.69 7.04
C MET A 5 16.67 47.76 5.72
N ASP A 6 18.01 47.82 5.78
CA ASP A 6 18.84 47.85 4.58
C ASP A 6 18.40 46.65 3.72
N ARG A 7 17.92 46.92 2.51
CA ARG A 7 17.45 45.89 1.57
C ARG A 7 18.51 44.79 1.44
N ASN A 8 19.79 45.16 1.48
CA ASN A 8 20.89 44.20 1.42
C ASN A 8 21.06 43.40 2.72
N HIS A 9 20.68 43.92 3.88
CA HIS A 9 20.65 43.17 5.14
C HIS A 9 19.48 42.18 5.17
N PHE A 10 18.28 42.58 4.75
CA PHE A 10 17.12 41.69 4.65
C PHE A 10 17.36 40.53 3.67
N ILE A 11 17.91 40.82 2.48
CA ILE A 11 18.29 39.79 1.51
C ILE A 11 19.32 38.83 2.11
N ARG A 12 20.31 39.34 2.86
CA ARG A 12 21.33 38.51 3.51
C ARG A 12 20.73 37.56 4.55
N GLU A 13 19.80 38.03 5.38
CA GLU A 13 19.15 37.20 6.38
C GLU A 13 18.26 36.11 5.77
N ILE A 14 17.46 36.42 4.74
CA ILE A 14 16.65 35.42 4.05
C ILE A 14 17.53 34.40 3.29
N GLN A 15 18.65 34.84 2.71
CA GLN A 15 19.63 33.93 2.11
C GLN A 15 20.26 33.00 3.15
N GLN A 16 20.53 33.49 4.37
CA GLN A 16 21.02 32.63 5.44
C GLN A 16 19.96 31.64 5.93
N ILE A 17 18.68 32.03 5.95
CA ILE A 17 17.55 31.13 6.24
C ILE A 17 17.45 30.04 5.19
N SER A 18 17.52 30.39 3.90
CA SER A 18 17.51 29.44 2.78
C SER A 18 18.70 28.47 2.84
N LEU A 19 19.88 28.95 3.25
CA LEU A 19 21.06 28.12 3.44
C LEU A 19 20.89 27.12 4.60
N ILE A 20 20.28 27.54 5.70
CA ILE A 20 19.98 26.65 6.83
C ILE A 20 18.93 25.62 6.45
N GLN A 21 17.87 26.01 5.72
CA GLN A 21 16.86 25.08 5.18
C GLN A 21 17.50 24.05 4.24
N LYS A 22 18.40 24.48 3.35
CA LYS A 22 19.15 23.58 2.48
C LYS A 22 19.99 22.57 3.27
N LYS A 23 20.69 23.02 4.32
CA LYS A 23 21.49 22.14 5.18
C LYS A 23 20.61 21.18 6.00
N LEU A 24 19.42 21.62 6.42
CA LEU A 24 18.44 20.77 7.09
C LEU A 24 17.95 19.67 6.16
N HIS A 25 17.65 20.04 4.91
CA HIS A 25 17.26 19.11 3.84
C HIS A 25 18.38 18.08 3.58
N GLU A 26 19.63 18.51 3.43
CA GLU A 26 20.77 17.59 3.23
C GLU A 26 20.91 16.58 4.40
N ILE A 27 20.80 17.03 5.65
CA ILE A 27 20.87 16.16 6.84
C ILE A 27 19.68 15.18 6.90
N LEU A 28 18.48 15.64 6.55
CA LEU A 28 17.27 14.80 6.50
C LEU A 28 17.33 13.77 5.39
N SER A 29 17.83 14.15 4.21
CA SER A 29 17.99 13.29 3.03
C SER A 29 19.06 12.21 3.22
N GLU A 30 20.05 12.43 4.11
CA GLU A 30 21.07 11.43 4.46
C GLU A 30 20.63 10.48 5.59
N THR A 31 19.48 10.70 6.24
CA THR A 31 19.03 9.92 7.41
C THR A 31 18.18 8.69 7.02
N PRO A 32 18.53 7.46 7.45
CA PRO A 32 17.81 6.27 7.00
C PRO A 32 16.41 6.10 7.64
N GLN A 33 15.39 6.03 6.78
CA GLN A 33 14.08 5.37 6.94
C GLN A 33 13.33 5.55 8.28
N ALA A 34 12.70 6.71 8.45
CA ALA A 34 11.46 6.83 9.23
C ALA A 34 10.35 7.35 8.31
N LYS A 35 9.18 6.69 8.31
CA LYS A 35 8.00 6.95 7.45
C LYS A 35 7.47 8.40 7.45
N GLN A 36 8.00 9.27 8.31
CA GLN A 36 7.54 10.65 8.51
C GLN A 36 8.52 11.71 7.96
N ILE A 37 9.70 11.32 7.50
CA ILE A 37 10.75 12.22 6.96
C ILE A 37 10.39 12.84 5.59
N PRO A 38 9.76 12.13 4.63
CA PRO A 38 9.44 12.71 3.32
C PRO A 38 8.48 13.91 3.38
N PHE A 39 7.47 13.84 4.26
CA PHE A 39 6.53 14.95 4.49
C PHE A 39 7.23 16.21 5.04
N ILE A 40 8.22 16.02 5.93
CA ILE A 40 9.02 17.12 6.48
C ILE A 40 9.94 17.71 5.41
N ILE A 41 10.54 16.87 4.56
CA ILE A 41 11.41 17.29 3.44
C ILE A 41 10.62 18.12 2.42
N ASP A 42 9.44 17.65 2.02
CA ASP A 42 8.59 18.33 1.04
C ASP A 42 8.12 19.72 1.54
N HIS A 43 7.74 19.80 2.82
CA HIS A 43 7.37 21.07 3.43
C HIS A 43 8.56 22.05 3.57
N LEU A 44 9.76 21.54 3.83
CA LEU A 44 10.99 22.34 3.87
C LEU A 44 11.39 22.85 2.48
N ASP A 45 11.18 22.04 1.44
CA ASP A 45 11.46 22.42 0.06
C ASP A 45 10.47 23.45 -0.48
N SER A 46 9.18 23.26 -0.18
CA SER A 46 8.13 24.22 -0.52
C SER A 46 8.40 25.57 0.14
N THR A 47 8.73 25.60 1.43
CA THR A 47 9.02 26.85 2.14
C THR A 47 10.35 27.50 1.76
N ARG A 48 11.37 26.70 1.39
CA ARG A 48 12.61 27.20 0.77
C ARG A 48 12.34 27.82 -0.60
N GLY A 49 11.50 27.19 -1.41
CA GLY A 49 11.07 27.70 -2.73
C GLY A 49 10.34 29.04 -2.61
N PHE A 50 9.43 29.14 -1.64
CA PHE A 50 8.73 30.39 -1.32
C PHE A 50 9.69 31.52 -0.87
N ALA A 51 10.60 31.24 0.07
CA ALA A 51 11.59 32.20 0.54
C ALA A 51 12.52 32.69 -0.59
N THR A 52 12.95 31.77 -1.46
CA THR A 52 13.83 32.08 -2.61
C THR A 52 13.10 32.93 -3.65
N SER A 53 11.85 32.60 -3.96
CA SER A 53 11.00 33.38 -4.87
C SER A 53 10.76 34.79 -4.37
N ILE A 54 10.58 35.00 -3.07
CA ILE A 54 10.44 36.33 -2.48
C ILE A 54 11.74 37.14 -2.57
N VAL A 55 12.90 36.52 -2.31
CA VAL A 55 14.21 37.18 -2.48
C VAL A 55 14.43 37.61 -3.92
N ASP A 56 14.10 36.76 -4.88
CA ASP A 56 14.24 37.06 -6.31
C ASP A 56 13.32 38.21 -6.72
N ASN A 57 12.07 38.19 -6.27
CA ASN A 57 11.10 39.25 -6.57
C ASN A 57 11.46 40.59 -5.92
N ILE A 58 12.04 40.60 -4.72
CA ILE A 58 12.54 41.82 -4.05
C ILE A 58 13.82 42.33 -4.74
N SER A 59 14.72 41.43 -5.14
CA SER A 59 15.97 41.76 -5.85
C SER A 59 15.70 42.37 -7.23
N LEU A 60 14.67 41.87 -7.91
CA LEU A 60 14.17 42.40 -9.19
C LEU A 60 13.28 43.64 -9.04
N ARG A 61 13.12 44.17 -7.82
CA ARG A 61 12.23 45.32 -7.46
C ARG A 61 10.76 45.13 -7.83
N LYS A 62 10.30 43.88 -8.04
CA LYS A 62 8.90 43.57 -8.39
C LYS A 62 7.96 43.69 -7.19
N ILE A 63 8.48 43.59 -5.97
CA ILE A 63 7.71 43.66 -4.71
C ILE A 63 8.38 44.65 -3.75
N LYS A 64 7.59 45.51 -3.09
CA LYS A 64 8.06 46.38 -2.00
C LYS A 64 7.96 45.64 -0.67
N ILE A 65 8.95 45.82 0.20
CA ILE A 65 8.91 45.29 1.57
C ILE A 65 7.87 46.10 2.36
N THR A 66 6.74 45.48 2.67
CA THR A 66 5.65 46.05 3.49
C THR A 66 5.46 45.21 4.75
N ASP A 67 4.85 45.79 5.78
CA ASP A 67 4.59 45.07 7.05
C ASP A 67 3.69 43.85 6.86
N ASP A 68 2.72 43.91 5.94
CA ASP A 68 1.86 42.77 5.59
C ASP A 68 2.64 41.64 4.92
N LEU A 69 3.62 41.96 4.06
CA LEU A 69 4.49 40.97 3.42
C LEU A 69 5.40 40.31 4.45
N LEU A 70 5.91 41.08 5.42
CA LEU A 70 6.73 40.57 6.52
C LEU A 70 5.91 39.65 7.45
N SER A 71 4.65 40.00 7.72
CA SER A 71 3.72 39.18 8.51
C SER A 71 3.38 37.86 7.81
N ALA A 72 3.07 37.89 6.51
CA ALA A 72 2.78 36.70 5.71
C ALA A 72 4.00 35.77 5.59
N LEU A 73 5.20 36.32 5.33
CA LEU A 73 6.46 35.57 5.33
C LEU A 73 6.70 34.84 6.65
N ASN A 74 6.44 35.52 7.77
CA ASN A 74 6.63 34.94 9.09
C ASN A 74 5.67 33.77 9.35
N HIS A 75 4.41 33.91 8.95
CA HIS A 75 3.40 32.86 9.09
C HIS A 75 3.78 31.61 8.29
N GLU A 76 4.20 31.78 7.04
CA GLU A 76 4.60 30.69 6.15
C GLU A 76 5.92 30.01 6.59
N LEU A 77 6.86 30.76 7.19
CA LEU A 77 8.13 30.20 7.68
C LEU A 77 8.02 29.53 9.06
N ARG A 78 7.07 29.96 9.91
CA ARG A 78 6.90 29.44 11.28
C ARG A 78 6.04 28.18 11.33
N THR A 79 4.97 28.12 10.54
CA THR A 79 4.03 26.99 10.48
C THR A 79 4.72 25.63 10.32
N PRO A 80 5.70 25.43 9.40
CA PRO A 80 6.39 24.14 9.28
C PRO A 80 7.46 23.91 10.34
N LEU A 81 7.98 24.95 10.97
CA LEU A 81 9.07 24.84 11.94
C LEU A 81 8.60 24.25 13.27
N VAL A 82 7.35 24.53 13.65
CA VAL A 82 6.72 24.03 14.88
C VAL A 82 6.65 22.50 14.91
N PRO A 83 6.09 21.80 13.91
CA PRO A 83 6.07 20.33 13.91
C PRO A 83 7.48 19.74 13.77
N ILE A 84 8.37 20.31 12.94
CA ILE A 84 9.75 19.81 12.77
C ILE A 84 10.51 19.80 14.10
N ARG A 85 10.40 20.87 14.88
CA ARG A 85 11.02 20.96 16.21
C ARG A 85 10.37 19.99 17.19
N ALA A 86 9.04 19.90 17.21
CA ALA A 86 8.32 19.00 18.12
C ALA A 86 8.70 17.54 17.89
N TYR A 87 8.75 17.09 16.63
CA TYR A 87 9.19 15.74 16.26
C TYR A 87 10.67 15.51 16.58
N ALA A 88 11.54 16.48 16.30
CA ALA A 88 12.96 16.38 16.60
C ALA A 88 13.25 16.27 18.11
N ASP A 89 12.56 17.06 18.94
CA ASP A 89 12.68 17.03 20.39
C ASP A 89 12.11 15.73 21.00
N MET A 90 11.02 15.18 20.44
CA MET A 90 10.47 13.88 20.85
C MET A 90 11.39 12.71 20.48
N LEU A 91 11.95 12.72 19.26
CA LEU A 91 12.95 11.73 18.84
C LEU A 91 14.20 11.79 19.71
N SER A 92 14.69 13.01 20.04
CA SER A 92 15.86 13.19 20.89
C SER A 92 15.66 12.70 22.33
N ARG A 93 14.41 12.70 22.82
CA ARG A 93 14.05 12.21 24.16
C ARG A 93 13.82 10.70 24.21
N GLY A 94 13.77 10.02 23.06
CA GLY A 94 13.56 8.58 22.96
C GLY A 94 12.09 8.15 23.06
N ASP A 95 11.14 9.08 22.88
CA ASP A 95 9.70 8.82 23.01
C ASP A 95 9.17 7.80 21.97
N PHE A 96 9.94 7.55 20.90
CA PHE A 96 9.65 6.58 19.83
C PHE A 96 10.55 5.33 19.87
N GLY A 97 11.32 5.14 20.94
CA GLY A 97 12.28 4.03 21.09
C GLY A 97 13.74 4.49 21.18
N ALA A 98 14.63 3.56 21.51
CA ALA A 98 16.05 3.85 21.71
C ALA A 98 16.77 4.10 20.37
N LEU A 99 17.43 5.25 20.25
CA LEU A 99 18.25 5.61 19.09
C LEU A 99 19.66 5.05 19.24
N ASN A 100 20.26 4.59 18.14
CA ASN A 100 21.68 4.25 18.12
C ASN A 100 22.54 5.54 18.13
N GLN A 101 23.84 5.43 18.44
CA GLN A 101 24.73 6.59 18.62
C GLN A 101 24.81 7.49 17.38
N GLU A 102 24.70 6.93 16.18
CA GLU A 102 24.76 7.70 14.94
C GLU A 102 23.44 8.44 14.67
N GLN A 103 22.30 7.82 14.98
CA GLN A 103 20.97 8.44 14.93
C GLN A 103 20.83 9.57 15.95
N GLN A 104 21.30 9.35 17.19
CA GLN A 104 21.32 10.35 18.25
C GLN A 104 22.05 11.63 17.80
N LYS A 105 23.25 11.47 17.21
CA LYS A 105 24.09 12.58 16.72
C LYS A 105 23.43 13.36 15.59
N ARG A 106 22.67 12.69 14.71
CA ARG A 106 21.95 13.31 13.59
C ARG A 106 20.71 14.07 14.06
N ILE A 107 19.97 13.51 15.02
CA ILE A 107 18.82 14.17 15.65
C ILE A 107 19.26 15.42 16.43
N GLU A 108 20.38 15.36 17.16
CA GLU A 108 20.94 16.53 17.85
C GLU A 108 21.32 17.66 16.87
N LEU A 109 21.89 17.33 15.71
CA LEU A 109 22.17 18.30 14.64
C LEU A 109 20.88 18.91 14.08
N LEU A 110 19.84 18.11 13.92
CA LEU A 110 18.54 18.55 13.41
C LEU A 110 17.84 19.50 14.40
N VAL A 111 17.81 19.15 15.69
CA VAL A 111 17.29 20.02 16.77
C VAL A 111 18.06 21.34 16.83
N SER A 112 19.38 21.28 16.74
CA SER A 112 20.24 22.47 16.79
C SER A 112 19.97 23.42 15.59
N ASN A 113 19.91 22.88 14.38
CA ASN A 113 19.63 23.68 13.19
C ASN A 113 18.19 24.23 13.17
N ALA A 114 17.20 23.47 13.66
CA ALA A 114 15.82 23.95 13.80
C ALA A 114 15.73 25.12 14.81
N LYS A 115 16.46 25.05 15.92
CA LYS A 115 16.57 26.16 16.89
C LYS A 115 17.25 27.39 16.29
N GLN A 116 18.32 27.21 15.52
CA GLN A 116 18.99 28.32 14.84
C GLN A 116 18.10 28.97 13.79
N LEU A 117 17.33 28.18 13.03
CA LEU A 117 16.37 28.68 12.06
C LEU A 117 15.28 29.51 12.73
N GLN A 118 14.76 29.02 13.87
CA GLN A 118 13.78 29.74 14.67
C GLN A 118 14.35 31.08 15.18
N GLN A 119 15.56 31.06 15.76
CA GLN A 119 16.20 32.27 16.27
C GLN A 119 16.47 33.31 15.18
N LYS A 120 16.73 32.89 13.94
CA LYS A 120 16.91 33.82 12.81
C LYS A 120 15.60 34.40 12.30
N ILE A 121 14.54 33.60 12.25
CA ILE A 121 13.19 34.08 11.95
C ILE A 121 12.74 35.08 13.03
N GLU A 122 13.06 34.81 14.30
CA GLU A 122 12.81 35.73 15.42
C GLU A 122 13.70 36.98 15.39
N SER A 123 14.99 36.85 15.01
CA SER A 123 15.93 37.98 14.87
C SER A 123 15.61 38.87 13.67
N LEU A 124 15.03 38.32 12.61
CA LEU A 124 14.51 39.09 11.46
C LEU A 124 13.41 40.08 11.88
N LEU A 125 12.73 39.80 12.98
CA LEU A 125 11.67 40.64 13.56
C LEU A 125 12.19 41.58 14.67
N GLY A 126 13.37 41.33 15.21
CA GLY A 126 13.89 42.04 16.38
C GLY A 126 14.96 43.06 16.06
N ARG A 127 14.62 44.35 16.05
CA ARG A 127 15.58 45.41 16.39
C ARG A 127 15.04 46.19 17.59
N ASP A 128 15.74 46.03 18.72
CA ASP A 128 15.61 46.81 19.96
C ASP A 128 14.16 47.15 20.38
N THR A 129 13.40 46.18 20.89
CA THR A 129 12.23 46.49 21.73
C THR A 129 12.70 46.87 23.14
N LEU A 130 13.45 47.96 23.23
CA LEU A 130 13.53 48.81 24.42
C LEU A 130 12.94 50.17 24.07
N ASP A 131 11.72 50.19 23.54
CA ASP A 131 10.70 51.21 23.85
C ASP A 131 9.45 50.99 22.99
N VAL A 132 8.26 51.07 23.62
CA VAL A 132 6.95 51.46 23.01
C VAL A 132 6.33 50.36 22.09
N PHE A 133 5.20 49.69 22.37
CA PHE A 133 3.92 50.08 23.00
C PHE A 133 3.15 48.83 23.49
N ALA A 134 2.66 48.84 24.73
CA ALA A 134 2.26 47.65 25.50
C ALA A 134 0.74 47.33 25.53
N SER A 135 -0.09 47.81 24.59
CA SER A 135 -1.56 47.67 24.75
C SER A 135 -2.33 46.95 23.65
N SER A 136 -1.72 46.62 22.50
CA SER A 136 -2.43 45.91 21.40
C SER A 136 -1.94 44.48 21.12
N LEU A 137 -0.81 44.07 21.70
CA LEU A 137 -0.18 42.75 21.47
C LEU A 137 -0.68 41.65 22.42
N THR A 138 -1.32 42.01 23.53
CA THR A 138 -1.85 41.04 24.49
C THR A 138 -2.99 40.23 23.89
N ASP A 139 -3.84 40.83 23.06
CA ASP A 139 -5.04 40.17 22.53
C ASP A 139 -4.74 39.20 21.37
N HIS A 140 -3.70 39.47 20.57
CA HIS A 140 -3.28 38.56 19.49
C HIS A 140 -2.51 37.35 20.06
N ARG A 141 -1.62 37.58 21.03
CA ARG A 141 -0.82 36.51 21.64
C ARG A 141 -1.64 35.61 22.57
N VAL A 142 -2.70 36.14 23.19
CA VAL A 142 -3.67 35.35 23.95
C VAL A 142 -4.51 34.48 23.00
N ARG A 143 -4.97 35.02 21.87
CA ARG A 143 -5.71 34.23 20.87
C ARG A 143 -4.86 33.11 20.24
N GLU A 144 -3.58 33.36 19.98
CA GLU A 144 -2.64 32.32 19.50
C GLU A 144 -2.41 31.22 20.54
N LEU A 145 -2.22 31.58 21.81
CA LEU A 145 -2.06 30.59 22.90
C LEU A 145 -3.34 29.79 23.15
N GLU A 146 -4.52 30.39 22.98
CA GLU A 146 -5.79 29.67 23.01
C GLU A 146 -5.91 28.68 21.85
N GLN A 147 -5.47 29.05 20.65
CA GLN A 147 -5.47 28.15 19.50
C GLN A 147 -4.49 26.99 19.66
N GLU A 148 -3.25 27.24 20.11
CA GLU A 148 -2.28 26.17 20.40
C GLU A 148 -2.80 25.21 21.48
N LYS A 149 -3.45 25.76 22.52
CA LYS A 149 -4.09 24.96 23.57
C LYS A 149 -5.23 24.09 23.02
N ILE A 150 -6.07 24.63 22.13
CA ILE A 150 -7.18 23.88 21.50
C ILE A 150 -6.63 22.72 20.65
N VAL A 151 -5.55 22.93 19.91
CA VAL A 151 -4.91 21.88 19.10
C VAL A 151 -4.31 20.79 20.00
N LEU A 152 -3.59 21.18 21.06
CA LEU A 152 -3.04 20.24 22.03
C LEU A 152 -4.12 19.44 22.77
N GLU A 153 -5.23 20.08 23.16
CA GLU A 153 -6.37 19.40 23.78
C GLU A 153 -7.07 18.44 22.81
N LYS A 154 -7.12 18.77 21.52
CA LYS A 154 -7.67 17.89 20.49
C LYS A 154 -6.78 16.66 20.29
N ILE A 155 -5.46 16.84 20.29
CA ILE A 155 -4.49 15.74 20.19
C ILE A 155 -4.56 14.82 21.41
N ASN A 156 -4.60 15.37 22.63
CA ASN A 156 -4.75 14.56 23.84
C ASN A 156 -6.08 13.78 23.85
N ARG A 157 -7.18 14.37 23.39
CA ARG A 157 -8.45 13.66 23.25
C ARG A 157 -8.37 12.51 22.24
N MET A 158 -7.77 12.74 21.07
CA MET A 158 -7.56 11.69 20.07
C MET A 158 -6.70 10.55 20.61
N LEU A 159 -5.69 10.87 21.44
CA LEU A 159 -4.85 9.87 22.07
C LEU A 159 -5.61 9.08 23.16
N ASP A 160 -6.41 9.74 23.99
CA ASP A 160 -7.23 9.10 25.02
C ASP A 160 -8.31 8.19 24.43
N ASP A 161 -8.95 8.61 23.35
CA ASP A 161 -9.94 7.81 22.63
C ASP A 161 -9.30 6.57 22.00
N LYS A 162 -8.08 6.72 21.44
CA LYS A 162 -7.33 5.58 20.92
C LYS A 162 -6.92 4.59 22.00
N ILE A 163 -6.48 5.08 23.16
CA ILE A 163 -6.15 4.23 24.32
C ILE A 163 -7.39 3.48 24.85
N LYS A 164 -8.58 4.09 24.80
CA LYS A 164 -9.83 3.43 25.20
C LYS A 164 -10.23 2.34 24.20
N GLU A 165 -10.12 2.61 22.91
CA GLU A 165 -10.41 1.66 21.83
C GLU A 165 -9.53 0.41 21.95
N ASP A 166 -8.22 0.60 22.09
CA ASP A 166 -7.25 -0.49 22.24
C ASP A 166 -7.52 -1.31 23.53
N ARG A 167 -7.98 -0.66 24.62
CA ARG A 167 -8.38 -1.37 25.85
C ARG A 167 -9.65 -2.19 25.69
N SER A 168 -10.65 -1.70 24.95
CA SER A 168 -11.87 -2.48 24.67
C SER A 168 -11.56 -3.72 23.83
N GLU A 169 -10.71 -3.56 22.82
CA GLU A 169 -10.29 -4.65 21.93
C GLU A 169 -9.51 -5.73 22.70
N ILE A 170 -8.57 -5.33 23.58
CA ILE A 170 -7.87 -6.25 24.47
C ILE A 170 -8.84 -6.98 25.43
N LYS A 171 -9.93 -6.33 25.85
CA LYS A 171 -10.92 -6.93 26.75
C LYS A 171 -11.80 -7.96 26.03
N GLU A 172 -12.20 -7.70 24.78
CA GLU A 172 -12.92 -8.67 23.96
C GLU A 172 -12.04 -9.87 23.62
N LEU A 173 -10.81 -9.64 23.16
CA LEU A 173 -9.86 -10.72 22.87
C LEU A 173 -9.60 -11.64 24.08
N LYS A 174 -9.55 -11.07 25.30
CA LYS A 174 -9.42 -11.86 26.53
C LYS A 174 -10.67 -12.67 26.87
N LYS A 175 -11.86 -12.17 26.51
CA LYS A 175 -13.13 -12.86 26.74
C LYS A 175 -13.28 -14.03 25.75
N ASP A 176 -12.96 -13.80 24.48
CA ASP A 176 -13.03 -14.83 23.44
C ASP A 176 -12.02 -15.96 23.69
N LEU A 177 -10.85 -15.63 24.24
CA LEU A 177 -9.87 -16.63 24.66
C LEU A 177 -10.40 -17.52 25.80
N ALA A 178 -11.14 -16.94 26.76
CA ALA A 178 -11.74 -17.69 27.87
C ALA A 178 -12.94 -18.56 27.42
N ASP A 179 -13.77 -18.06 26.50
CA ASP A 179 -14.91 -18.82 25.95
C ASP A 179 -14.45 -19.98 25.06
N SER A 180 -13.36 -19.79 24.31
CA SER A 180 -12.70 -20.84 23.52
C SER A 180 -12.13 -21.97 24.38
N GLU A 181 -11.50 -21.65 25.53
CA GLU A 181 -11.01 -22.67 26.46
C GLU A 181 -12.15 -23.45 27.13
N PHE A 182 -13.27 -22.78 27.43
CA PHE A 182 -14.46 -23.40 28.01
C PHE A 182 -15.15 -24.40 27.05
N GLN A 183 -15.32 -24.03 25.78
CA GLN A 183 -15.92 -24.91 24.76
C GLN A 183 -15.08 -26.16 24.46
N LYS A 184 -13.75 -26.04 24.57
CA LYS A 184 -12.84 -27.16 24.35
C LYS A 184 -13.02 -28.26 25.41
N ILE A 185 -13.27 -27.88 26.66
CA ILE A 185 -13.49 -28.82 27.77
C ILE A 185 -14.87 -29.52 27.64
N GLU A 186 -15.90 -28.81 27.17
CA GLU A 186 -17.25 -29.36 26.97
C GLU A 186 -17.29 -30.36 25.79
N SER A 187 -16.59 -30.05 24.69
CA SER A 187 -16.46 -30.92 23.52
C SER A 187 -15.73 -32.25 23.85
N GLU A 188 -14.72 -32.22 24.72
CA GLU A 188 -14.02 -33.43 25.19
C GLU A 188 -14.90 -34.33 26.09
N GLN A 189 -15.85 -33.75 26.85
CA GLN A 189 -16.79 -34.50 27.68
C GLN A 189 -17.93 -35.12 26.86
N ALA A 190 -18.46 -34.38 25.87
CA ALA A 190 -19.50 -34.87 24.96
C ALA A 190 -19.02 -36.08 24.13
N ASN A 191 -17.76 -36.04 23.65
CA ASN A 191 -17.13 -37.13 22.90
C ASN A 191 -16.97 -38.43 23.71
N ARG A 192 -16.81 -38.34 25.04
CA ARG A 192 -16.73 -39.54 25.91
C ARG A 192 -18.08 -40.19 26.21
N ILE A 193 -19.17 -39.43 26.14
CA ILE A 193 -20.54 -39.94 26.33
C ILE A 193 -21.05 -40.58 25.03
N LEU A 194 -20.70 -39.99 23.88
CA LEU A 194 -21.06 -40.49 22.56
C LEU A 194 -20.42 -41.86 22.25
N ASP A 195 -19.16 -42.09 22.66
CA ASP A 195 -18.47 -43.39 22.50
C ASP A 195 -19.14 -44.55 23.26
N LYS A 196 -19.83 -44.27 24.38
CA LYS A 196 -20.54 -45.31 25.16
C LYS A 196 -21.90 -45.69 24.54
N THR A 197 -22.58 -44.74 23.91
CA THR A 197 -23.92 -44.96 23.32
C THR A 197 -23.81 -45.65 21.96
N VAL A 198 -22.81 -45.31 21.15
CA VAL A 198 -22.58 -45.88 19.80
C VAL A 198 -22.23 -47.38 19.87
N ARG A 199 -21.45 -47.82 20.88
CA ARG A 199 -21.06 -49.24 21.04
C ARG A 199 -22.23 -50.18 21.40
N MET A 200 -23.36 -49.64 21.87
CA MET A 200 -24.55 -50.44 22.21
C MET A 200 -25.49 -50.64 21.01
N GLU A 201 -25.63 -49.64 20.14
CA GLU A 201 -26.44 -49.69 18.91
C GLU A 201 -25.76 -50.53 17.81
N GLU A 202 -24.43 -50.45 17.71
CA GLU A 202 -23.64 -51.14 16.68
C GLU A 202 -23.68 -52.68 16.81
N LYS A 203 -23.88 -53.22 18.02
CA LYS A 203 -24.00 -54.67 18.27
C LYS A 203 -25.34 -55.25 17.81
N LYS A 204 -26.38 -54.43 17.69
CA LYS A 204 -27.75 -54.87 17.38
C LYS A 204 -28.03 -54.86 15.87
N SER A 205 -27.49 -53.88 15.15
CA SER A 205 -27.66 -53.69 13.70
C SER A 205 -26.78 -54.65 12.84
N ASN A 206 -25.58 -54.98 13.32
CA ASN A 206 -24.57 -55.77 12.58
C ASN A 206 -24.94 -57.24 12.30
N ARG A 207 -26.03 -57.77 12.89
CA ARG A 207 -26.40 -59.19 12.75
C ARG A 207 -27.24 -59.50 11.51
N LEU A 208 -27.98 -58.50 11.01
CA LEU A 208 -28.98 -58.69 9.95
C LEU A 208 -28.52 -58.18 8.57
N ALA A 209 -27.67 -57.16 8.50
CA ALA A 209 -27.23 -56.58 7.23
C ALA A 209 -26.00 -57.28 6.59
N LYS A 210 -25.30 -58.16 7.33
CA LYS A 210 -23.96 -58.69 6.98
C LYS A 210 -23.89 -59.67 5.80
N LYS A 211 -24.99 -60.18 5.26
CA LYS A 211 -24.91 -61.29 4.29
C LYS A 211 -24.81 -60.88 2.81
N ASN A 212 -25.49 -59.82 2.35
CA ASN A 212 -25.57 -59.53 0.90
C ASN A 212 -25.18 -58.09 0.47
N LEU A 213 -25.14 -57.11 1.38
CA LEU A 213 -24.80 -55.70 1.05
C LEU A 213 -23.31 -55.38 1.20
N VAL A 214 -22.58 -56.22 1.94
CA VAL A 214 -21.16 -56.01 2.31
C VAL A 214 -20.24 -56.06 1.09
N VAL A 215 -20.51 -56.91 0.09
CA VAL A 215 -19.60 -57.10 -1.05
C VAL A 215 -19.62 -55.91 -2.00
N ILE A 216 -20.79 -55.34 -2.27
CA ILE A 216 -20.99 -54.24 -3.23
C ILE A 216 -20.66 -52.87 -2.59
N ALA A 217 -20.97 -52.69 -1.29
CA ALA A 217 -20.66 -51.44 -0.59
C ALA A 217 -19.16 -51.30 -0.27
N VAL A 218 -18.44 -52.37 0.06
CA VAL A 218 -16.98 -52.33 0.34
C VAL A 218 -16.18 -52.01 -0.92
N SER A 219 -16.60 -52.48 -2.09
CA SER A 219 -15.93 -52.16 -3.36
C SER A 219 -16.15 -50.70 -3.78
N ALA A 220 -17.32 -50.11 -3.48
CA ALA A 220 -17.57 -48.68 -3.72
C ALA A 220 -16.92 -47.74 -2.67
N LEU A 221 -16.84 -48.15 -1.40
CA LEU A 221 -16.21 -47.36 -0.31
C LEU A 221 -14.68 -47.35 -0.38
N VAL A 222 -14.04 -48.46 -0.77
CA VAL A 222 -12.57 -48.53 -0.92
C VAL A 222 -12.10 -47.71 -2.13
N VAL A 223 -12.88 -47.73 -3.23
CA VAL A 223 -12.62 -46.88 -4.40
C VAL A 223 -12.95 -45.41 -4.08
N GLY A 224 -14.04 -45.12 -3.38
CA GLY A 224 -14.45 -43.74 -3.05
C GLY A 224 -13.60 -43.04 -1.98
N VAL A 225 -13.21 -43.72 -0.90
CA VAL A 225 -12.29 -43.17 0.14
C VAL A 225 -10.86 -43.16 -0.36
N GLY A 226 -10.47 -44.16 -1.17
CA GLY A 226 -9.18 -44.19 -1.85
C GLY A 226 -9.02 -43.04 -2.84
N LEU A 227 -10.02 -42.79 -3.71
CA LEU A 227 -9.98 -41.70 -4.70
C LEU A 227 -10.11 -40.31 -4.08
N SER A 228 -10.92 -40.11 -3.03
CA SER A 228 -11.06 -38.80 -2.38
C SER A 228 -9.86 -38.47 -1.47
N ALA A 229 -9.34 -39.43 -0.69
CA ALA A 229 -8.10 -39.23 0.05
C ALA A 229 -6.88 -39.10 -0.89
N TYR A 230 -6.84 -39.83 -2.01
CA TYR A 230 -5.82 -39.65 -3.04
C TYR A 230 -5.96 -38.29 -3.73
N SER A 231 -7.16 -37.84 -4.06
CA SER A 231 -7.40 -36.51 -4.65
C SER A 231 -6.94 -35.40 -3.72
N VAL A 232 -7.33 -35.42 -2.44
CA VAL A 232 -6.91 -34.41 -1.45
C VAL A 232 -5.41 -34.49 -1.16
N TYR A 233 -4.83 -35.69 -1.10
CA TYR A 233 -3.39 -35.86 -0.92
C TYR A 233 -2.60 -35.37 -2.15
N VAL A 234 -3.11 -35.62 -3.35
CA VAL A 234 -2.52 -35.17 -4.62
C VAL A 234 -2.68 -33.67 -4.77
N THR A 235 -3.80 -33.06 -4.40
CA THR A 235 -3.97 -31.60 -4.44
C THR A 235 -3.16 -30.90 -3.36
N ASP A 236 -3.01 -31.47 -2.15
CA ASP A 236 -2.08 -30.96 -1.13
C ASP A 236 -0.62 -31.04 -1.62
N LEU A 237 -0.20 -32.17 -2.21
CA LEU A 237 1.14 -32.30 -2.80
C LEU A 237 1.34 -31.36 -4.00
N ALA A 238 0.35 -31.28 -4.88
CA ALA A 238 0.42 -30.48 -6.09
C ALA A 238 0.37 -28.99 -5.78
N GLY A 239 -0.43 -28.56 -4.80
CA GLY A 239 -0.47 -27.18 -4.33
C GLY A 239 0.85 -26.77 -3.67
N LYS A 240 1.44 -27.64 -2.83
CA LYS A 240 2.74 -27.38 -2.19
C LYS A 240 3.89 -27.14 -3.16
N GLN A 241 3.84 -27.70 -4.38
CA GLN A 241 4.89 -27.45 -5.38
C GLN A 241 4.89 -26.01 -5.92
N TYR A 242 3.76 -25.30 -5.82
CA TYR A 242 3.62 -23.90 -6.22
C TYR A 242 3.83 -22.93 -5.05
N GLN A 243 4.08 -23.45 -3.85
CA GLN A 243 4.37 -22.63 -2.69
C GLN A 243 5.73 -21.96 -2.86
N ILE A 244 5.75 -20.63 -2.75
CA ILE A 244 6.97 -19.84 -2.86
C ILE A 244 7.47 -19.52 -1.45
N SER A 245 8.66 -20.03 -1.11
CA SER A 245 9.17 -20.04 0.28
C SER A 245 10.11 -18.87 0.62
N ASN A 246 10.40 -17.97 -0.33
CA ASN A 246 11.30 -16.84 -0.11
C ASN A 246 11.07 -15.68 -1.11
N LEU A 247 9.99 -14.91 -0.94
CA LEU A 247 9.74 -13.70 -1.73
C LEU A 247 10.64 -12.51 -1.34
N GLY A 248 11.17 -12.49 -0.11
CA GLY A 248 11.76 -11.29 0.48
C GLY A 248 10.72 -10.17 0.66
N ASN A 249 11.17 -8.93 0.85
CA ASN A 249 10.27 -7.78 0.88
C ASN A 249 9.93 -7.35 -0.56
N ILE A 250 8.72 -7.64 -1.01
CA ILE A 250 8.18 -7.15 -2.28
C ILE A 250 7.20 -6.01 -1.97
N ASN A 251 7.38 -4.86 -2.63
CA ASN A 251 6.49 -3.71 -2.48
C ASN A 251 5.97 -3.25 -3.85
N PRO A 252 4.90 -3.83 -4.40
CA PRO A 252 4.33 -3.41 -5.68
C PRO A 252 3.59 -2.06 -5.60
N GLY A 253 3.48 -1.44 -4.42
CA GLY A 253 2.37 -0.56 -4.04
C GLY A 253 2.21 0.82 -4.72
N GLY A 254 2.68 1.02 -5.95
CA GLY A 254 2.47 2.24 -6.71
C GLY A 254 1.48 2.06 -7.86
N TYR A 255 0.27 2.61 -7.72
CA TYR A 255 -0.72 2.65 -8.79
C TYR A 255 -1.35 4.03 -8.92
N VAL A 256 -1.52 4.49 -10.16
CA VAL A 256 -2.25 5.73 -10.43
C VAL A 256 -3.04 5.64 -11.73
N ILE A 257 -4.24 6.19 -11.71
CA ILE A 257 -5.04 6.45 -12.90
C ILE A 257 -5.09 7.95 -13.14
N GLN A 258 -4.78 8.36 -14.37
CA GLN A 258 -4.83 9.75 -14.80
C GLN A 258 -5.81 9.91 -15.96
N ASN A 259 -6.60 10.98 -15.92
CA ASN A 259 -7.43 11.34 -17.06
C ASN A 259 -6.60 11.98 -18.18
N LEU A 260 -7.24 12.26 -19.32
CA LEU A 260 -6.60 12.92 -20.47
C LEU A 260 -6.09 14.34 -20.19
N ARG A 261 -6.48 14.97 -19.08
CA ARG A 261 -6.02 16.30 -18.65
C ARG A 261 -4.83 16.23 -17.68
N GLY A 262 -4.46 15.03 -17.23
CA GLY A 262 -3.37 14.80 -16.30
C GLY A 262 -3.78 14.85 -14.83
N ASP A 263 -5.07 15.02 -14.53
CA ASP A 263 -5.56 14.93 -13.15
C ASP A 263 -5.61 13.47 -12.72
N THR A 264 -5.12 13.19 -11.51
CA THR A 264 -5.25 11.88 -10.88
C THR A 264 -6.69 11.66 -10.41
N ILE A 265 -7.23 10.48 -10.68
CA ILE A 265 -8.61 10.10 -10.34
C ILE A 265 -8.66 8.79 -9.55
N ASP A 266 -9.43 8.77 -8.46
CA ASP A 266 -9.70 7.57 -7.66
C ASP A 266 -10.99 6.91 -8.17
N THR A 267 -10.91 6.10 -9.23
CA THR A 267 -12.09 5.46 -9.84
C THR A 267 -11.80 4.08 -10.45
N TRP A 268 -12.85 3.38 -10.85
CA TRP A 268 -12.89 1.97 -11.25
C TRP A 268 -13.17 1.91 -12.73
N LEU A 269 -12.10 1.69 -13.50
CA LEU A 269 -12.14 1.81 -14.95
C LEU A 269 -11.85 0.46 -15.57
N SER A 270 -12.61 0.14 -16.61
CA SER A 270 -12.44 -1.10 -17.37
C SER A 270 -11.96 -0.79 -18.78
N TRP A 271 -11.44 -1.81 -19.46
CA TRP A 271 -11.19 -1.72 -20.89
C TRP A 271 -12.52 -1.83 -21.65
N ARG A 272 -12.78 -0.92 -22.61
CA ARG A 272 -13.95 -1.05 -23.51
C ARG A 272 -13.48 -1.60 -24.85
N LEU A 273 -13.44 -2.92 -24.94
CA LEU A 273 -13.08 -3.64 -26.15
C LEU A 273 -14.30 -4.28 -26.79
N VAL A 274 -14.22 -4.50 -28.10
CA VAL A 274 -15.23 -5.27 -28.83
C VAL A 274 -14.99 -6.76 -28.56
N GLN A 275 -16.06 -7.56 -28.55
CA GLN A 275 -15.97 -8.99 -28.33
C GLN A 275 -14.99 -9.65 -29.31
N GLY A 276 -14.07 -10.44 -28.76
CA GLY A 276 -13.06 -11.17 -29.53
C GLY A 276 -11.81 -10.37 -29.90
N SER A 277 -11.73 -9.09 -29.53
CA SER A 277 -10.50 -8.29 -29.60
C SER A 277 -9.40 -8.89 -28.72
N THR A 278 -8.16 -8.75 -29.19
CA THR A 278 -6.96 -9.12 -28.43
C THR A 278 -6.38 -7.89 -27.75
N LEU A 279 -6.11 -7.99 -26.45
CA LEU A 279 -5.38 -6.99 -25.68
C LEU A 279 -3.88 -7.29 -25.81
N HIS A 280 -3.15 -6.38 -26.45
CA HIS A 280 -1.73 -6.58 -26.75
C HIS A 280 -0.87 -6.03 -25.60
N VAL A 281 0.15 -6.78 -25.22
CA VAL A 281 1.09 -6.43 -24.15
C VAL A 281 2.47 -6.23 -24.76
N GLY A 282 2.92 -4.99 -24.86
CA GLY A 282 4.24 -4.64 -25.36
C GLY A 282 5.32 -4.71 -24.28
N ILE A 283 6.56 -5.04 -24.67
CA ILE A 283 7.72 -5.05 -23.76
C ILE A 283 8.74 -4.00 -24.19
N ILE A 284 9.04 -3.04 -23.31
CA ILE A 284 10.12 -2.06 -23.50
C ILE A 284 11.38 -2.50 -22.73
N ASN A 285 12.54 -2.38 -23.38
CA ASN A 285 13.84 -2.84 -22.92
C ASN A 285 13.96 -4.36 -22.74
N GLY A 286 13.08 -5.14 -23.37
CA GLY A 286 13.11 -6.61 -23.29
C GLY A 286 14.43 -7.21 -23.76
N GLU A 287 15.09 -6.58 -24.74
CA GLU A 287 16.40 -6.98 -25.24
C GLU A 287 17.52 -6.89 -24.20
N ARG A 288 17.35 -6.06 -23.15
CA ARG A 288 18.31 -5.95 -22.04
C ARG A 288 18.12 -7.03 -20.97
N PHE A 289 16.95 -7.68 -20.97
CA PHE A 289 16.55 -8.70 -19.99
C PHE A 289 15.87 -9.89 -20.69
N PRO A 290 16.56 -10.55 -21.64
CA PRO A 290 15.96 -11.62 -22.44
C PRO A 290 15.45 -12.79 -21.58
N GLU A 291 16.05 -13.01 -20.41
CA GLU A 291 15.63 -14.03 -19.44
C GLU A 291 14.27 -13.73 -18.77
N LYS A 292 13.80 -12.47 -18.81
CA LYS A 292 12.52 -12.06 -18.24
C LYS A 292 11.36 -12.24 -19.21
N ILE A 293 11.61 -12.27 -20.52
CA ILE A 293 10.57 -12.39 -21.55
C ILE A 293 9.71 -13.67 -21.37
N PRO A 294 10.29 -14.86 -21.15
CA PRO A 294 9.49 -16.06 -20.88
C PRO A 294 8.64 -15.95 -19.60
N LEU A 295 9.12 -15.23 -18.58
CA LEU A 295 8.39 -15.00 -17.34
C LEU A 295 7.19 -14.08 -17.55
N ILE A 296 7.34 -13.04 -18.41
CA ILE A 296 6.23 -12.18 -18.81
C ILE A 296 5.16 -12.99 -19.52
N LYS A 297 5.54 -13.86 -20.48
CA LYS A 297 4.60 -14.75 -21.17
C LYS A 297 3.90 -15.71 -20.21
N GLU A 298 4.61 -16.26 -19.22
CA GLU A 298 4.00 -17.10 -18.18
C GLU A 298 2.94 -16.34 -17.37
N VAL A 299 3.20 -15.09 -16.99
CA VAL A 299 2.26 -14.26 -16.21
C VAL A 299 1.08 -13.77 -17.04
N VAL A 300 1.29 -13.50 -18.33
CA VAL A 300 0.26 -12.91 -19.20
C VAL A 300 -0.54 -14.01 -19.91
N GLU A 301 0.13 -14.91 -20.64
CA GLU A 301 -0.48 -15.81 -21.62
C GLU A 301 -0.80 -17.22 -21.07
N SER A 302 -0.36 -17.55 -19.85
CA SER A 302 -0.61 -18.89 -19.29
C SER A 302 -2.10 -19.10 -18.98
N GLU A 303 -2.66 -20.18 -19.51
CA GLU A 303 -4.02 -20.69 -19.21
C GLU A 303 -4.04 -21.64 -18.00
N LYS A 304 -2.87 -21.92 -17.41
CA LYS A 304 -2.74 -22.93 -16.36
C LYS A 304 -3.40 -22.48 -15.06
N SER A 305 -4.29 -23.31 -14.53
CA SER A 305 -4.82 -23.23 -13.18
C SER A 305 -4.14 -24.21 -12.23
N ILE A 306 -4.22 -23.94 -10.93
CA ILE A 306 -3.71 -24.76 -9.84
C ILE A 306 -4.75 -24.83 -8.72
N GLU A 307 -4.83 -25.97 -8.04
CA GLU A 307 -5.66 -26.15 -6.85
C GLU A 307 -4.79 -25.99 -5.60
N VAL A 308 -5.22 -25.13 -4.68
CA VAL A 308 -4.53 -24.90 -3.40
C VAL A 308 -5.48 -25.23 -2.26
N ASP A 309 -5.04 -26.06 -1.31
CA ASP A 309 -5.80 -26.37 -0.10
C ASP A 309 -5.95 -25.11 0.77
N ASP A 310 -7.19 -24.77 1.10
CA ASP A 310 -7.54 -23.54 1.82
C ASP A 310 -6.92 -23.47 3.22
N SER A 311 -6.63 -24.63 3.83
CA SER A 311 -5.96 -24.68 5.14
C SER A 311 -4.54 -24.13 5.09
N LEU A 312 -3.89 -24.13 3.92
CA LEU A 312 -2.56 -23.53 3.70
C LEU A 312 -2.59 -22.00 3.68
N LEU A 313 -3.77 -21.41 3.46
CA LEU A 313 -4.00 -19.96 3.41
C LEU A 313 -4.86 -19.46 4.58
N HIS A 314 -5.16 -20.32 5.55
CA HIS A 314 -6.09 -20.04 6.66
C HIS A 314 -7.50 -19.61 6.19
N LYS A 315 -7.92 -20.05 5.00
CA LYS A 315 -9.20 -19.71 4.36
C LYS A 315 -10.29 -20.76 4.53
N GLY A 316 -9.99 -21.90 5.12
CA GLY A 316 -10.94 -23.01 5.20
C GLY A 316 -10.40 -24.26 5.89
N PRO A 317 -11.28 -25.26 6.13
CA PRO A 317 -10.88 -26.53 6.71
C PRO A 317 -10.01 -27.35 5.72
N LYS A 318 -9.12 -28.17 6.25
CA LYS A 318 -8.27 -29.06 5.43
C LYS A 318 -9.13 -29.95 4.52
N GLY A 319 -8.77 -30.01 3.24
CA GLY A 319 -9.50 -30.76 2.23
C GLY A 319 -10.54 -29.94 1.44
N SER A 320 -10.75 -28.66 1.75
CA SER A 320 -11.34 -27.71 0.79
C SER A 320 -10.23 -27.07 -0.04
N THR A 321 -10.45 -26.91 -1.34
CA THR A 321 -9.48 -26.29 -2.26
C THR A 321 -10.10 -25.08 -2.95
N SER A 322 -9.24 -24.13 -3.31
CA SER A 322 -9.57 -23.05 -4.23
C SER A 322 -8.73 -23.14 -5.48
N THR A 323 -9.31 -22.72 -6.60
CA THR A 323 -8.62 -22.59 -7.87
C THR A 323 -7.88 -21.27 -7.92
N TYR A 324 -6.64 -21.31 -8.40
CA TYR A 324 -5.81 -20.14 -8.67
C TYR A 324 -5.27 -20.20 -10.09
N TYR A 325 -4.95 -19.05 -10.68
CA TYR A 325 -4.45 -18.97 -12.05
C TYR A 325 -2.99 -18.48 -12.09
N VAL A 326 -2.17 -19.19 -12.87
CA VAL A 326 -0.76 -18.88 -13.05
C VAL A 326 -0.56 -17.64 -13.93
N GLY A 327 -1.46 -17.40 -14.88
CA GLY A 327 -1.45 -16.22 -15.74
C GLY A 327 -2.83 -15.62 -15.94
N TRP A 328 -2.84 -14.36 -16.37
CA TRP A 328 -4.07 -13.59 -16.55
C TRP A 328 -4.93 -14.08 -17.72
N GLN A 329 -4.36 -14.71 -18.75
CA GLN A 329 -5.11 -15.31 -19.86
C GLN A 329 -6.15 -16.32 -19.35
N GLY A 330 -5.73 -17.36 -18.62
CA GLY A 330 -6.67 -18.35 -18.07
C GLY A 330 -7.64 -17.76 -17.05
N ALA A 331 -7.17 -16.79 -16.26
CA ALA A 331 -7.97 -16.10 -15.26
C ALA A 331 -9.13 -15.31 -15.92
N LEU A 332 -8.83 -14.54 -16.97
CA LEU A 332 -9.81 -13.74 -17.70
C LEU A 332 -10.73 -14.59 -18.59
N GLU A 333 -10.21 -15.69 -19.14
CA GLU A 333 -11.04 -16.67 -19.85
C GLU A 333 -12.11 -17.24 -18.92
N HIS A 334 -11.73 -17.68 -17.72
CA HIS A 334 -12.70 -18.16 -16.73
C HIS A 334 -13.66 -17.07 -16.27
N ALA A 335 -13.18 -15.85 -15.98
CA ALA A 335 -14.06 -14.74 -15.63
C ALA A 335 -15.08 -14.44 -16.74
N SER A 336 -14.69 -14.57 -18.02
CA SER A 336 -15.56 -14.33 -19.17
C SER A 336 -16.66 -15.36 -19.38
N GLU A 337 -16.63 -16.49 -18.66
CA GLU A 337 -17.75 -17.44 -18.61
C GLU A 337 -18.99 -16.82 -17.92
N ASN A 338 -18.78 -15.80 -17.07
CA ASN A 338 -19.86 -15.06 -16.44
C ASN A 338 -20.37 -13.95 -17.38
N PRO A 339 -21.69 -13.90 -17.65
CA PRO A 339 -22.25 -12.81 -18.44
C PRO A 339 -22.08 -11.49 -17.70
N THR A 340 -21.59 -10.47 -18.41
CA THR A 340 -21.37 -9.11 -17.90
C THR A 340 -21.82 -8.09 -18.94
N ASP A 341 -22.15 -6.88 -18.50
CA ASP A 341 -22.52 -5.77 -19.39
C ASP A 341 -21.43 -5.41 -20.42
N LEU A 342 -20.16 -5.66 -20.10
CA LEU A 342 -19.00 -5.31 -20.92
C LEU A 342 -18.15 -6.54 -21.22
N TYR A 343 -17.53 -6.55 -22.40
CA TYR A 343 -16.64 -7.64 -22.78
C TYR A 343 -15.38 -7.67 -21.89
N ILE A 344 -15.21 -8.76 -21.13
CA ILE A 344 -13.97 -9.07 -20.41
C ILE A 344 -12.90 -9.48 -21.43
N PRO A 345 -11.71 -8.85 -21.46
CA PRO A 345 -10.67 -9.10 -22.45
C PRO A 345 -9.97 -10.46 -22.22
N SER A 346 -10.60 -11.53 -22.68
CA SER A 346 -10.13 -12.91 -22.51
C SER A 346 -9.07 -13.36 -23.53
N LYS A 347 -8.52 -12.45 -24.34
CA LYS A 347 -7.43 -12.73 -25.29
C LYS A 347 -6.28 -11.78 -25.07
N LEU A 348 -5.19 -12.30 -24.52
CA LEU A 348 -3.96 -11.57 -24.26
C LEU A 348 -2.87 -12.04 -25.22
N GLN A 349 -2.05 -11.12 -25.71
CA GLN A 349 -0.89 -11.46 -26.54
C GLN A 349 0.29 -10.57 -26.21
N VAL A 350 1.43 -11.18 -25.91
CA VAL A 350 2.70 -10.49 -25.69
C VAL A 350 3.39 -10.21 -27.02
N LEU A 351 3.70 -8.94 -27.27
CA LEU A 351 4.43 -8.46 -28.43
C LEU A 351 5.85 -8.08 -28.02
N GLU A 352 6.84 -8.68 -28.67
CA GLU A 352 8.25 -8.32 -28.53
C GLU A 352 8.57 -7.14 -29.47
N SER A 353 8.22 -5.92 -29.06
CA SER A 353 8.47 -4.68 -29.81
C SER A 353 9.19 -3.65 -28.96
N SER A 354 10.36 -3.20 -29.41
CA SER A 354 11.18 -2.19 -28.73
C SER A 354 10.60 -0.76 -28.77
N ARG A 355 9.42 -0.58 -29.36
CA ARG A 355 8.77 0.73 -29.55
C ARG A 355 7.57 1.00 -28.64
N GLY A 356 7.26 0.10 -27.70
CA GLY A 356 6.12 0.29 -26.79
C GLY A 356 4.76 0.09 -27.45
N GLU A 357 4.71 -0.72 -28.50
CA GLU A 357 3.48 -1.10 -29.20
C GLU A 357 2.67 -2.07 -28.33
N GLY A 358 1.38 -1.81 -28.14
CA GLY A 358 0.47 -2.61 -27.30
C GLY A 358 -0.52 -1.75 -26.54
N ASP A 359 -1.57 -2.34 -26.00
CA ASP A 359 -2.56 -1.65 -25.15
C ASP A 359 -2.01 -1.46 -23.73
N ILE A 360 -1.37 -2.51 -23.21
CA ILE A 360 -0.57 -2.50 -21.98
C ILE A 360 0.91 -2.53 -22.37
N THR A 361 1.75 -1.80 -21.67
CA THR A 361 3.20 -1.79 -21.91
C THR A 361 3.97 -2.09 -20.63
N VAL A 362 4.82 -3.11 -20.64
CA VAL A 362 5.71 -3.49 -19.54
C VAL A 362 7.10 -2.92 -19.80
N ILE A 363 7.54 -2.02 -18.94
CA ILE A 363 8.86 -1.38 -18.98
C ILE A 363 9.75 -2.06 -17.97
N LEU A 364 10.87 -2.60 -18.44
CA LEU A 364 11.90 -3.18 -17.60
C LEU A 364 12.98 -2.14 -17.30
N SER A 365 13.23 -1.89 -16.01
CA SER A 365 14.23 -0.92 -15.54
C SER A 365 15.12 -1.52 -14.44
N ASN A 366 16.41 -1.15 -14.46
CA ASN A 366 17.34 -1.39 -13.36
C ASN A 366 17.44 -0.21 -12.38
N GLU A 367 16.67 0.86 -12.61
CA GLU A 367 16.58 1.95 -11.66
C GLU A 367 15.71 1.53 -10.47
N ARG A 368 15.97 2.13 -9.31
CA ARG A 368 15.12 1.98 -8.13
C ARG A 368 14.11 3.10 -8.10
N ASN A 369 12.88 2.79 -7.74
CA ASN A 369 11.87 3.80 -7.50
C ASN A 369 12.19 4.57 -6.20
N GLY A 370 11.99 5.89 -6.21
CA GLY A 370 12.30 6.77 -5.06
C GLY A 370 11.48 6.47 -3.80
N ASP A 371 10.29 5.91 -3.95
CA ASP A 371 9.37 5.53 -2.87
C ASP A 371 9.56 4.06 -2.44
N GLY A 372 10.50 3.34 -3.07
CA GLY A 372 10.82 1.94 -2.74
C GLY A 372 9.87 0.93 -3.38
N TYR A 373 9.10 1.32 -4.38
CA TYR A 373 8.26 0.38 -5.13
C TYR A 373 9.10 -0.53 -6.04
N SER A 374 8.73 -1.82 -6.08
CA SER A 374 9.29 -2.83 -6.98
C SER A 374 8.54 -2.90 -8.32
N GLY A 375 7.28 -2.47 -8.32
CA GLY A 375 6.41 -2.32 -9.48
C GLY A 375 5.65 -1.00 -9.40
N PHE A 376 5.29 -0.43 -10.55
CA PHE A 376 4.38 0.71 -10.60
C PHE A 376 3.52 0.66 -11.85
N THR A 377 2.21 0.83 -11.67
CA THR A 377 1.26 0.86 -12.78
C THR A 377 0.66 2.25 -12.95
N ARG A 378 0.75 2.77 -14.17
CA ARG A 378 0.12 4.03 -14.57
C ARG A 378 -0.86 3.77 -15.71
N SER A 379 -2.12 4.15 -15.50
CA SER A 379 -3.14 4.06 -16.54
C SER A 379 -3.58 5.44 -17.01
N ILE A 380 -3.75 5.60 -18.32
CA ILE A 380 -4.39 6.75 -18.95
C ILE A 380 -5.82 6.35 -19.27
N ALA A 381 -6.77 7.18 -18.90
CA ALA A 381 -8.18 6.87 -19.05
C ALA A 381 -9.02 8.05 -19.52
N ASP A 382 -10.18 7.72 -20.09
CA ASP A 382 -11.30 8.63 -20.31
C ASP A 382 -12.29 8.46 -19.15
N ASP A 383 -12.31 9.46 -18.26
CA ASP A 383 -13.19 9.49 -17.09
C ASP A 383 -14.65 9.69 -17.46
N SER A 384 -14.94 10.37 -18.57
CA SER A 384 -16.30 10.58 -19.06
C SER A 384 -16.94 9.29 -19.56
N GLN A 385 -16.12 8.36 -20.07
CA GLN A 385 -16.56 7.06 -20.58
C GLN A 385 -16.30 5.90 -19.61
N ASN A 386 -15.70 6.17 -18.45
CA ASN A 386 -15.21 5.18 -17.50
C ASN A 386 -14.40 4.06 -18.20
N GLN A 387 -13.40 4.47 -18.98
CA GLN A 387 -12.61 3.57 -19.82
C GLN A 387 -11.09 3.77 -19.66
N ILE A 388 -10.35 2.67 -19.51
CA ILE A 388 -8.89 2.64 -19.69
C ILE A 388 -8.56 2.69 -21.19
N LEU A 389 -7.64 3.59 -21.56
CA LEU A 389 -7.18 3.76 -22.93
C LEU A 389 -5.79 3.16 -23.16
N LYS A 390 -4.93 3.23 -22.14
CA LYS A 390 -3.56 2.71 -22.17
C LYS A 390 -3.10 2.44 -20.74
N SER A 391 -2.36 1.37 -20.52
CA SER A 391 -1.68 1.14 -19.25
C SER A 391 -0.19 0.91 -19.43
N THR A 392 0.60 1.37 -18.46
CA THR A 392 2.06 1.23 -18.43
C THR A 392 2.46 0.67 -17.07
N ILE A 393 3.06 -0.51 -17.09
CA ILE A 393 3.64 -1.17 -15.94
C ILE A 393 5.15 -0.92 -15.98
N THR A 394 5.75 -0.46 -14.89
CA THR A 394 7.20 -0.34 -14.75
C THR A 394 7.68 -1.28 -13.67
N ILE A 395 8.57 -2.20 -14.01
CA ILE A 395 9.24 -3.09 -13.04
C ILE A 395 10.63 -2.52 -12.76
N TYR A 396 10.89 -2.23 -11.48
CA TYR A 396 12.12 -1.61 -11.00
C TYR A 396 13.11 -2.66 -10.49
N ASP A 397 14.41 -2.30 -10.47
CA ASP A 397 15.52 -3.18 -10.07
C ASP A 397 15.47 -4.57 -10.75
N THR A 398 15.04 -4.62 -12.03
CA THR A 398 14.68 -5.85 -12.75
C THR A 398 15.79 -6.91 -12.74
N GLY A 399 17.05 -6.49 -12.85
CA GLY A 399 18.21 -7.37 -12.82
C GLY A 399 18.51 -8.00 -11.45
N ALA A 400 18.07 -7.38 -10.36
CA ALA A 400 18.24 -7.92 -9.01
C ALA A 400 17.11 -8.87 -8.59
N LEU A 401 15.94 -8.79 -9.25
CA LEU A 401 14.79 -9.63 -8.95
C LEU A 401 15.03 -11.07 -9.42
N ASN A 402 14.77 -12.03 -8.54
CA ASN A 402 14.67 -13.43 -8.96
C ASN A 402 13.39 -13.68 -9.79
N GLY A 403 13.26 -14.86 -10.38
CA GLY A 403 12.13 -15.19 -11.26
C GLY A 403 10.77 -15.11 -10.56
N ASP A 404 10.67 -15.59 -9.33
CA ASP A 404 9.40 -15.62 -8.58
C ASP A 404 9.00 -14.24 -8.06
N GLN A 405 9.98 -13.44 -7.62
CA GLN A 405 9.78 -12.04 -7.27
C GLN A 405 9.26 -11.25 -8.47
N PHE A 406 9.94 -11.39 -9.62
CA PHE A 406 9.54 -10.73 -10.85
C PHE A 406 8.12 -11.12 -11.27
N LYS A 407 7.80 -12.42 -11.27
CA LYS A 407 6.46 -12.91 -11.63
C LYS A 407 5.38 -12.43 -10.66
N THR A 408 5.68 -12.36 -9.37
CA THR A 408 4.76 -11.86 -8.35
C THR A 408 4.43 -10.39 -8.56
N ILE A 409 5.46 -9.55 -8.69
CA ILE A 409 5.29 -8.11 -8.93
C ILE A 409 4.49 -7.91 -10.21
N LEU A 410 4.91 -8.55 -11.30
CA LEU A 410 4.24 -8.38 -12.59
C LEU A 410 2.78 -8.83 -12.54
N ARG A 411 2.45 -9.96 -11.87
CA ARG A 411 1.05 -10.40 -11.71
C ARG A 411 0.19 -9.35 -11.02
N HIS A 412 0.71 -8.76 -9.94
CA HIS A 412 0.03 -7.72 -9.17
C HIS A 412 -0.17 -6.45 -10.02
N GLU A 413 0.90 -5.92 -10.60
CA GLU A 413 0.84 -4.74 -11.48
C GLU A 413 -0.11 -4.94 -12.67
N PHE A 414 -0.15 -6.16 -13.20
CA PHE A 414 -1.05 -6.46 -14.30
C PHE A 414 -2.52 -6.44 -13.87
N GLY A 415 -2.83 -6.80 -12.63
CA GLY A 415 -4.17 -6.60 -12.06
C GLY A 415 -4.58 -5.12 -12.05
N HIS A 416 -3.67 -4.23 -11.65
CA HIS A 416 -3.87 -2.79 -11.75
C HIS A 416 -4.04 -2.30 -13.19
N ALA A 417 -3.30 -2.87 -14.13
CA ALA A 417 -3.42 -2.54 -15.56
C ALA A 417 -4.75 -3.01 -16.17
N LEU A 418 -5.41 -4.01 -15.56
CA LEU A 418 -6.76 -4.45 -15.90
C LEU A 418 -7.86 -3.64 -15.19
N GLY A 419 -7.49 -2.76 -14.25
CA GLY A 419 -8.41 -1.87 -13.53
C GLY A 419 -8.75 -2.29 -12.11
N LEU A 420 -8.11 -3.33 -11.57
CA LEU A 420 -8.30 -3.74 -10.17
C LEU A 420 -7.59 -2.76 -9.22
N ALA A 421 -8.23 -2.41 -8.11
CA ALA A 421 -7.51 -1.78 -7.00
C ALA A 421 -7.07 -2.82 -5.96
N HIS A 422 -6.42 -2.34 -4.91
CA HIS A 422 -5.93 -3.20 -3.86
C HIS A 422 -7.05 -3.94 -3.12
N SER A 423 -6.76 -5.20 -2.82
CA SER A 423 -7.54 -6.03 -1.91
C SER A 423 -7.26 -5.67 -0.45
N THR A 424 -8.30 -5.75 0.40
CA THR A 424 -8.12 -5.64 1.85
C THR A 424 -7.60 -6.93 2.49
N ALA A 425 -7.60 -8.04 1.75
CA ALA A 425 -7.17 -9.34 2.23
C ALA A 425 -5.64 -9.50 2.08
N PRO A 426 -4.88 -9.63 3.18
CA PRO A 426 -3.40 -9.63 3.13
C PRO A 426 -2.79 -10.84 2.41
N GLU A 427 -3.56 -11.92 2.27
CA GLU A 427 -3.14 -13.15 1.60
C GLU A 427 -3.50 -13.21 0.11
N ASP A 428 -4.16 -12.16 -0.40
CA ASP A 428 -4.55 -12.02 -1.79
C ASP A 428 -3.43 -11.42 -2.66
N LEU A 429 -3.43 -11.74 -3.97
CA LEU A 429 -2.43 -11.22 -4.91
C LEU A 429 -2.49 -9.70 -4.98
N MET A 430 -3.67 -9.10 -4.91
CA MET A 430 -3.87 -7.65 -5.03
C MET A 430 -3.73 -6.92 -3.69
N ALA A 431 -3.24 -7.56 -2.62
CA ALA A 431 -2.91 -6.88 -1.37
C ALA A 431 -1.82 -5.80 -1.59
N PRO A 432 -1.88 -4.62 -0.92
CA PRO A 432 -0.87 -3.56 -1.09
C PRO A 432 0.57 -4.02 -0.81
N VAL A 433 0.72 -5.05 0.03
CA VAL A 433 1.98 -5.75 0.27
C VAL A 433 1.71 -7.24 0.14
N VAL A 434 2.33 -7.89 -0.84
CA VAL A 434 2.13 -9.31 -1.09
C VAL A 434 2.93 -10.13 -0.09
N MET A 435 2.25 -10.64 0.94
CA MET A 435 2.86 -11.48 1.99
C MET A 435 2.54 -12.98 1.84
N THR A 436 1.71 -13.33 0.87
CA THR A 436 1.28 -14.72 0.64
C THR A 436 2.40 -15.57 0.03
N SER A 437 2.39 -16.86 0.38
CA SER A 437 3.24 -17.88 -0.27
C SER A 437 2.64 -18.43 -1.56
N TYR A 438 1.44 -17.97 -1.93
CA TYR A 438 0.71 -18.32 -3.15
C TYR A 438 0.28 -17.05 -3.92
N PRO A 439 1.23 -16.26 -4.48
CA PRO A 439 0.94 -15.02 -5.19
C PRO A 439 0.40 -15.29 -6.61
N TYR A 440 -0.76 -15.91 -6.68
CA TYR A 440 -1.48 -16.28 -7.90
C TYR A 440 -2.86 -15.64 -7.90
N ILE A 441 -3.46 -15.53 -9.08
CA ILE A 441 -4.75 -14.83 -9.26
C ILE A 441 -5.84 -15.69 -8.64
N SER A 442 -6.57 -15.12 -7.68
CA SER A 442 -7.57 -15.81 -6.87
C SER A 442 -8.98 -15.65 -7.43
N ASP A 443 -9.92 -16.46 -6.94
CA ASP A 443 -11.35 -16.26 -7.23
C ASP A 443 -11.86 -14.89 -6.76
N CYS A 444 -11.23 -14.28 -5.74
CA CYS A 444 -11.58 -12.92 -5.33
C CYS A 444 -11.24 -11.90 -6.41
N ASP A 445 -10.05 -12.00 -7.01
CA ASP A 445 -9.62 -11.16 -8.12
C ASP A 445 -10.59 -11.29 -9.30
N LEU A 446 -10.96 -12.54 -9.64
CA LEU A 446 -11.91 -12.82 -10.72
C LEU A 446 -13.29 -12.24 -10.45
N SER A 447 -13.82 -12.40 -9.24
CA SER A 447 -15.11 -11.83 -8.86
C SER A 447 -15.12 -10.30 -8.98
N THR A 448 -13.97 -9.67 -8.75
CA THR A 448 -13.79 -8.22 -8.89
C THR A 448 -13.73 -7.82 -10.35
N ILE A 449 -13.03 -8.58 -11.21
CA ILE A 449 -13.08 -8.39 -12.66
C ILE A 449 -14.54 -8.50 -13.15
N VAL A 450 -15.27 -9.55 -12.78
CA VAL A 450 -16.67 -9.72 -13.21
C VAL A 450 -17.50 -8.50 -12.78
N LYS A 451 -17.42 -8.06 -11.52
CA LYS A 451 -18.13 -6.86 -11.04
C LYS A 451 -17.72 -5.59 -11.77
N LEU A 452 -16.43 -5.42 -12.07
CA LEU A 452 -15.90 -4.25 -12.78
C LEU A 452 -16.48 -4.17 -14.20
N TYR A 453 -16.64 -5.30 -14.88
CA TYR A 453 -17.20 -5.37 -16.23
C TYR A 453 -18.74 -5.43 -16.26
N ASP A 454 -19.39 -5.73 -15.13
CA ASP A 454 -20.86 -5.70 -14.95
C ASP A 454 -21.40 -4.36 -14.43
N GLY A 455 -20.63 -3.27 -14.58
CA GLY A 455 -21.07 -1.92 -14.20
C GLY A 455 -20.94 -1.60 -12.71
N GLY A 456 -20.14 -2.35 -11.96
CA GLY A 456 -19.79 -2.06 -10.58
C GLY A 456 -19.15 -0.67 -10.41
N LYS A 457 -19.48 0.02 -9.30
CA LYS A 457 -19.03 1.39 -9.01
C LYS A 457 -18.22 1.53 -7.71
N ASN A 458 -17.88 0.41 -7.07
CA ASN A 458 -17.41 0.45 -5.70
C ASN A 458 -15.91 0.29 -5.60
N SER A 459 -15.29 1.14 -4.76
CA SER A 459 -13.85 1.34 -4.78
C SER A 459 -13.01 0.49 -3.87
N GLN A 460 -13.58 -0.60 -3.37
CA GLN A 460 -12.95 -1.42 -2.37
C GLN A 460 -13.25 -2.88 -2.69
N VAL A 461 -12.19 -3.67 -2.81
CA VAL A 461 -12.31 -5.12 -2.97
C VAL A 461 -12.32 -5.73 -1.58
N THR A 462 -13.50 -6.17 -1.14
CA THR A 462 -13.63 -7.00 0.06
C THR A 462 -13.67 -8.45 -0.37
N CYS A 463 -12.59 -9.19 -0.11
CA CYS A 463 -12.56 -10.63 -0.28
C CYS A 463 -13.12 -11.28 0.97
N GLU A 464 -14.40 -11.64 0.94
CA GLU A 464 -15.01 -12.50 1.96
C GLU A 464 -15.12 -13.91 1.39
N LYS A 465 -14.84 -14.91 2.23
CA LYS A 465 -15.08 -16.32 1.94
C LYS A 465 -16.16 -16.87 2.84
#